data_AF-A0A1I6GY94-F1
#
_entry.id   AF-A0A1I6GY94-F1
#
_cell.length_a   1.000
_cell.length_b   1.000
_cell.length_c   1.000
_cell.angle_alpha   90.00
_cell.angle_beta   90.00
_cell.angle_gamma   90.00
#
_symmetry.space_group_name_H-M   'P 1'
#
loop_
_entity.id
_entity.type
_entity.pdbx_description
1 polymer ?
#
loop_
_entity_poly.entity_id
_entity_poly.type
_entity_poly.pdbx_seq_one_letter_code
_entity_poly.pdbx_strand_id
1 'polypeptide(L)'
;MSQKSSTTRTLTDFTGPAAESAWRSINDTVMGGHSEGVPAIRDGILHFTGHLSLDNNAGFASVRGREQQYDLSDSESLQIRVNGDGRTYQIRLYTNARYQDSKISYAASFSTPENQWTTVRVPLNDLTPTFRGRELEGPAFDPSEVTEIGFLIADKRDGPFQLLVDWIKGQSHGGK
;
A
#
# COMPACT_ATOMS: atom_id res chain seq x y z
N MET A 1 -28.84 14.95 15.55
CA MET A 1 -27.55 14.68 14.88
C MET A 1 -27.63 13.26 14.32
N SER A 2 -27.96 13.10 13.02
CA SER A 2 -27.96 11.76 12.40
C SER A 2 -26.52 11.31 12.19
N GLN A 3 -26.11 10.22 12.84
CA GLN A 3 -24.91 9.49 12.47
C GLN A 3 -25.14 8.90 11.09
N LYS A 4 -24.46 9.43 10.07
CA LYS A 4 -24.46 8.83 8.74
C LYS A 4 -23.73 7.48 8.84
N SER A 5 -24.41 6.40 8.47
CA SER A 5 -23.79 5.07 8.46
C SER A 5 -22.90 4.93 7.23
N SER A 6 -21.59 4.80 7.42
CA SER A 6 -20.65 4.49 6.34
C SER A 6 -20.66 2.99 6.02
N THR A 7 -20.66 2.63 4.73
CA THR A 7 -20.56 1.23 4.28
C THR A 7 -19.11 0.91 3.94
N THR A 8 -18.64 -0.29 4.31
CA THR A 8 -17.28 -0.77 3.99
C THR A 8 -17.32 -2.06 3.19
N ARG A 9 -16.47 -2.17 2.16
CA ARG A 9 -16.29 -3.36 1.32
C ARG A 9 -14.86 -3.90 1.47
N THR A 10 -14.71 -5.20 1.77
CA THR A 10 -13.39 -5.87 1.81
C THR A 10 -12.79 -5.99 0.42
N LEU A 11 -11.54 -5.52 0.29
CA LEU A 11 -10.71 -5.67 -0.91
C LEU A 11 -9.76 -6.86 -0.75
N THR A 12 -9.17 -7.01 0.44
CA THR A 12 -8.40 -8.17 0.86
C THR A 12 -8.44 -8.30 2.38
N ASP A 13 -8.48 -9.54 2.85
CA ASP A 13 -8.31 -9.94 4.26
C ASP A 13 -7.22 -11.00 4.41
N PHE A 14 -6.44 -11.24 3.34
CA PHE A 14 -5.33 -12.20 3.28
C PHE A 14 -5.68 -13.63 3.71
N THR A 15 -6.95 -14.00 3.67
CA THR A 15 -7.39 -15.35 3.99
C THR A 15 -7.37 -16.26 2.76
N GLY A 16 -7.10 -17.54 3.00
CA GLY A 16 -7.21 -18.61 2.02
C GLY A 16 -5.97 -18.83 1.14
N PRO A 17 -5.91 -19.99 0.44
CA PRO A 17 -4.68 -20.45 -0.21
C PRO A 17 -4.18 -19.55 -1.33
N ALA A 18 -5.10 -18.86 -2.02
CA ALA A 18 -4.76 -17.95 -3.11
C ALA A 18 -4.08 -16.66 -2.61
N ALA A 19 -4.27 -16.28 -1.34
CA ALA A 19 -3.64 -15.11 -0.77
C ALA A 19 -2.15 -15.36 -0.52
N GLU A 20 -1.79 -16.54 0.00
CA GLU A 20 -0.43 -16.90 0.43
C GLU A 20 0.65 -16.75 -0.65
N SER A 21 0.29 -16.97 -1.93
CA SER A 21 1.20 -16.81 -3.06
C SER A 21 0.97 -15.53 -3.88
N ALA A 22 0.09 -14.63 -3.43
CA ALA A 22 -0.33 -13.47 -4.22
C ALA A 22 0.61 -12.26 -4.12
N TRP A 23 1.53 -12.23 -3.14
CA TRP A 23 2.36 -11.06 -2.86
C TRP A 23 3.82 -11.30 -3.23
N ARG A 24 4.45 -10.30 -3.85
CA ARG A 24 5.85 -10.36 -4.30
C ARG A 24 6.65 -9.15 -3.84
N SER A 25 7.94 -9.35 -3.60
CA SER A 25 8.90 -8.28 -3.30
C SER A 25 9.30 -7.49 -4.53
N ILE A 26 9.49 -6.18 -4.35
CA ILE A 26 10.10 -5.26 -5.31
C ILE A 26 11.06 -4.38 -4.50
N ASN A 27 12.34 -4.75 -4.49
CA ASN A 27 13.38 -4.11 -3.68
C ASN A 27 14.34 -3.29 -4.55
N ASP A 28 15.20 -2.50 -3.92
CA ASP A 28 16.16 -1.60 -4.58
C ASP A 28 17.42 -2.29 -5.14
N THR A 29 17.46 -3.62 -5.13
CA THR A 29 18.63 -4.43 -5.53
C THR A 29 19.07 -4.20 -6.97
N VAL A 30 18.15 -3.83 -7.88
CA VAL A 30 18.48 -3.50 -9.29
C VAL A 30 19.36 -2.25 -9.39
N MET A 31 19.28 -1.35 -8.41
CA MET A 31 20.09 -0.13 -8.35
C MET A 31 21.37 -0.31 -7.48
N GLY A 32 21.69 -1.55 -7.08
CA GLY A 32 22.79 -1.84 -6.17
C GLY A 32 22.49 -1.58 -4.69
N GLY A 33 21.22 -1.35 -4.35
CA GLY A 33 20.78 -1.25 -2.97
C GLY A 33 20.82 -2.60 -2.24
N HIS A 34 20.93 -2.53 -0.92
CA HIS A 34 20.97 -3.69 -0.04
C HIS A 34 19.71 -3.81 0.82
N SER A 35 18.64 -3.07 0.48
CA SER A 35 17.38 -3.19 1.20
C SER A 35 16.69 -4.49 0.83
N GLU A 36 16.14 -5.15 1.83
CA GLU A 36 15.35 -6.35 1.66
C GLU A 36 14.01 -6.15 2.33
N GLY A 37 12.93 -6.41 1.60
CA GLY A 37 11.60 -6.57 2.16
C GLY A 37 10.95 -7.81 1.57
N VAL A 38 10.31 -8.58 2.43
CA VAL A 38 9.65 -9.83 2.05
C VAL A 38 8.20 -9.85 2.51
N PRO A 39 7.26 -10.30 1.66
CA PRO A 39 5.91 -10.61 2.08
C PRO A 39 5.87 -12.04 2.64
N ALA A 40 5.14 -12.25 3.73
CA ALA A 40 4.71 -13.56 4.17
C ALA A 40 3.28 -13.45 4.69
N ILE A 41 2.40 -14.37 4.33
CA ILE A 41 1.05 -14.42 4.90
C ILE A 41 1.01 -15.52 5.95
N ARG A 42 0.54 -15.18 7.15
CA ARG A 42 0.42 -16.09 8.30
C ARG A 42 -0.88 -15.80 9.00
N ASP A 43 -1.71 -16.82 9.21
CA ASP A 43 -2.98 -16.71 9.94
C ASP A 43 -3.89 -15.56 9.45
N GLY A 44 -3.94 -15.32 8.14
CA GLY A 44 -4.74 -14.24 7.56
C GLY A 44 -4.14 -12.84 7.69
N ILE A 45 -2.85 -12.72 8.00
CA ILE A 45 -2.15 -11.44 8.14
C ILE A 45 -1.01 -11.38 7.13
N LEU A 46 -0.93 -10.29 6.36
CA LEU A 46 0.26 -9.98 5.56
C LEU A 46 1.33 -9.40 6.48
N HIS A 47 2.47 -10.09 6.57
CA HIS A 47 3.71 -9.60 7.15
C HIS A 47 4.56 -9.01 6.02
N PHE A 48 4.77 -7.70 6.05
CA PHE A 48 5.78 -7.02 5.26
C PHE A 48 6.94 -6.65 6.18
N THR A 49 8.01 -7.43 6.13
CA THR A 49 9.15 -7.32 7.06
C THR A 49 10.46 -7.27 6.30
N GLY A 50 11.48 -6.66 6.90
CA GLY A 50 12.79 -6.64 6.29
C GLY A 50 13.75 -5.66 6.94
N HIS A 51 14.72 -5.19 6.15
CA HIS A 51 15.75 -4.24 6.55
C HIS A 51 15.98 -3.23 5.43
N LEU A 52 15.98 -1.94 5.76
CA LEU A 52 16.40 -0.90 4.83
C LEU A 52 17.88 -0.60 5.01
N SER A 53 18.62 -0.57 3.90
CA SER A 53 19.99 -0.06 3.87
C SER A 53 20.01 1.22 3.06
N LEU A 54 20.69 2.25 3.59
CA LEU A 54 20.87 3.53 2.89
C LEU A 54 22.13 3.55 2.00
N ASP A 55 22.84 2.42 1.90
CA ASP A 55 24.02 2.30 1.04
C ASP A 55 23.67 2.56 -0.42
N ASN A 56 24.66 3.06 -1.18
CA ASN A 56 24.53 3.39 -2.60
C ASN A 56 23.40 4.39 -2.95
N ASN A 57 23.02 5.24 -1.99
CA ASN A 57 21.89 6.16 -2.10
C ASN A 57 20.55 5.47 -2.40
N ALA A 58 20.42 4.20 -1.99
CA ALA A 58 19.20 3.43 -2.10
C ALA A 58 18.31 3.64 -0.85
N GLY A 59 17.54 2.64 -0.46
CA GLY A 59 16.75 2.69 0.78
C GLY A 59 15.25 2.59 0.53
N PHE A 60 14.82 1.63 -0.29
CA PHE A 60 13.41 1.25 -0.33
C PHE A 60 13.19 -0.25 -0.39
N ALA A 61 12.09 -0.67 0.21
CA ALA A 61 11.53 -2.00 0.06
C ALA A 61 10.04 -1.89 -0.26
N SER A 62 9.52 -2.78 -1.10
CA SER A 62 8.11 -2.80 -1.46
C SER A 62 7.58 -4.21 -1.63
N VAL A 63 6.30 -4.39 -1.32
CA VAL A 63 5.55 -5.60 -1.63
C VAL A 63 4.32 -5.25 -2.42
N ARG A 64 3.95 -6.11 -3.38
CA ARG A 64 2.79 -5.89 -4.24
C ARG A 64 1.99 -7.16 -4.40
N GLY A 65 0.67 -7.04 -4.25
CA GLY A 65 -0.27 -8.10 -4.56
C GLY A 65 -0.32 -8.42 -6.06
N ARG A 66 -0.96 -9.53 -6.39
CA ARG A 66 -1.20 -9.96 -7.78
C ARG A 66 -2.11 -8.99 -8.51
N GLU A 67 -2.01 -9.00 -9.83
CA GLU A 67 -2.91 -8.26 -10.71
C GLU A 67 -4.33 -8.83 -10.63
N GLN A 68 -5.28 -7.98 -10.27
CA GLN A 68 -6.72 -8.26 -10.29
C GLN A 68 -7.50 -6.94 -10.26
N GLN A 69 -8.73 -6.92 -10.78
CA GLN A 69 -9.54 -5.71 -10.78
C GLN A 69 -10.06 -5.38 -9.37
N TYR A 70 -9.84 -4.15 -8.93
CA TYR A 70 -10.49 -3.55 -7.77
C TYR A 70 -11.26 -2.33 -8.26
N ASP A 71 -12.60 -2.40 -8.23
CA ASP A 71 -13.44 -1.23 -8.46
C ASP A 71 -13.66 -0.49 -7.14
N LEU A 72 -13.10 0.72 -7.04
CA LEU A 72 -13.22 1.61 -5.89
C LEU A 72 -14.09 2.84 -6.21
N SER A 73 -14.86 2.81 -7.30
CA SER A 73 -15.68 3.96 -7.74
C SER A 73 -16.73 4.37 -6.72
N ASP A 74 -17.14 3.45 -5.85
CA ASP A 74 -18.08 3.68 -4.75
C ASP A 74 -17.41 4.19 -3.46
N SER A 75 -16.07 4.21 -3.43
CA SER A 75 -15.28 4.46 -2.24
C SER A 75 -14.71 5.88 -2.23
N GLU A 76 -14.70 6.52 -1.07
CA GLU A 76 -14.05 7.83 -0.86
C GLU A 76 -12.69 7.70 -0.17
N SER A 77 -12.47 6.58 0.51
CA SER A 77 -11.24 6.30 1.23
C SER A 77 -10.98 4.80 1.35
N LEU A 78 -9.71 4.44 1.47
CA LEU A 78 -9.30 3.15 1.99
C LEU A 78 -9.27 3.19 3.52
N GLN A 79 -9.68 2.08 4.12
CA GLN A 79 -9.45 1.75 5.52
C GLN A 79 -8.49 0.56 5.55
N ILE A 80 -7.41 0.68 6.31
CA ILE A 80 -6.35 -0.33 6.35
C ILE A 80 -6.07 -0.65 7.82
N ARG A 81 -6.27 -1.90 8.22
CA ARG A 81 -5.95 -2.36 9.57
C ARG A 81 -4.51 -2.82 9.61
N VAL A 82 -3.68 -2.11 10.38
CA VAL A 82 -2.24 -2.30 10.41
C VAL A 82 -1.68 -2.34 11.82
N ASN A 83 -0.57 -3.05 12.01
CA ASN A 83 0.30 -2.95 13.18
C ASN A 83 1.72 -2.74 12.67
N GLY A 84 2.33 -1.61 13.02
CA GLY A 84 3.65 -1.24 12.52
C GLY A 84 4.64 -1.00 13.65
N ASP A 85 5.80 -0.54 13.25
CA ASP A 85 7.02 -0.39 14.05
C ASP A 85 7.36 1.07 14.36
N GLY A 86 6.38 1.99 14.25
CA GLY A 86 6.63 3.41 14.42
C GLY A 86 7.22 4.09 13.18
N ARG A 87 7.36 3.36 12.05
CA ARG A 87 7.82 3.93 10.78
C ARG A 87 6.66 4.40 9.92
N THR A 88 7.01 5.19 8.90
CA THR A 88 6.08 5.70 7.89
C THR A 88 6.14 4.82 6.65
N TYR A 89 4.98 4.36 6.22
CA TYR A 89 4.80 3.51 5.05
C TYR A 89 3.98 4.25 4.00
N GLN A 90 3.98 3.73 2.78
CA GLN A 90 3.12 4.17 1.70
C GLN A 90 2.18 3.03 1.31
N ILE A 91 0.89 3.35 1.16
CA ILE A 91 -0.02 2.54 0.34
C ILE A 91 0.20 2.94 -1.11
N ARG A 92 0.25 1.97 -2.02
CA ARG A 92 0.38 2.19 -3.47
C ARG A 92 -0.73 1.46 -4.21
N LEU A 93 -1.46 2.19 -5.04
CA LEU A 93 -2.43 1.66 -5.98
C LEU A 93 -1.85 1.76 -7.39
N TYR A 94 -1.96 0.69 -8.16
CA TYR A 94 -1.55 0.68 -9.56
C TYR A 94 -2.80 0.65 -10.43
N THR A 95 -2.78 1.39 -11.53
CA THR A 95 -3.81 1.34 -12.57
C THR A 95 -3.16 1.08 -13.93
N ASN A 96 -3.95 1.13 -15.00
CA ASN A 96 -3.45 1.08 -16.37
C ASN A 96 -2.81 2.40 -16.84
N ALA A 97 -2.82 3.44 -16.01
CA ALA A 97 -2.19 4.73 -16.30
C ALA A 97 -0.69 4.58 -16.56
N ARG A 98 -0.19 5.33 -17.55
CA ARG A 98 1.22 5.30 -17.96
C ARG A 98 1.83 6.68 -18.00
N TYR A 99 3.13 6.72 -17.75
CA TYR A 99 4.01 7.86 -17.97
C TYR A 99 5.29 7.34 -18.63
N GLN A 100 5.70 7.92 -19.76
CA GLN A 100 6.85 7.45 -20.56
C GLN A 100 6.77 5.92 -20.82
N ASP A 101 5.62 5.47 -21.32
CA ASP A 101 5.29 4.07 -21.63
C ASP A 101 5.36 3.08 -20.45
N SER A 102 5.58 3.56 -19.23
CA SER A 102 5.71 2.74 -18.02
C SER A 102 4.50 2.91 -17.10
N LYS A 103 4.05 1.82 -16.45
CA LYS A 103 3.00 1.88 -15.41
C LYS A 103 3.46 2.82 -14.28
N ILE A 104 2.55 3.66 -13.79
CA ILE A 104 2.77 4.50 -12.59
C ILE A 104 2.01 3.92 -11.40
N SER A 105 2.26 4.48 -10.21
CA SER A 105 1.47 4.18 -9.01
C SER A 105 0.94 5.44 -8.37
N TYR A 106 -0.21 5.33 -7.74
CA TYR A 106 -0.82 6.37 -6.91
C TYR A 106 -0.51 6.06 -5.46
N ALA A 107 0.16 6.98 -4.76
CA ALA A 107 0.71 6.72 -3.44
C ALA A 107 0.18 7.71 -2.40
N ALA A 108 -0.01 7.23 -1.18
CA ALA A 108 -0.25 8.06 0.00
C ALA A 108 0.55 7.50 1.17
N SER A 109 1.10 8.40 1.99
CA SER A 109 1.88 8.02 3.16
C SER A 109 1.00 7.91 4.40
N PHE A 110 1.30 6.97 5.29
CA PHE A 110 0.69 6.85 6.61
C PHE A 110 1.73 6.44 7.65
N SER A 111 1.59 6.96 8.86
CA SER A 111 2.42 6.56 10.00
C SER A 111 1.72 5.48 10.81
N THR A 112 2.52 4.62 11.44
CA THR A 112 2.02 3.55 12.32
C THR A 112 2.41 3.83 13.77
N PRO A 113 1.55 3.56 14.76
CA PRO A 113 1.99 3.47 16.15
C PRO A 113 2.85 2.21 16.31
N GLU A 114 3.86 2.30 17.17
CA GLU A 114 4.76 1.19 17.44
C GLU A 114 4.04 0.04 18.17
N ASN A 115 4.09 -1.15 17.59
CA ASN A 115 3.57 -2.41 18.12
C ASN A 115 2.08 -2.38 18.51
N GLN A 116 1.27 -1.55 17.84
CA GLN A 116 -0.16 -1.44 18.11
C GLN A 116 -0.99 -1.57 16.84
N TRP A 117 -2.04 -2.40 16.92
CA TRP A 117 -3.06 -2.46 15.87
C TRP A 117 -3.90 -1.18 15.82
N THR A 118 -3.85 -0.49 14.69
CA THR A 118 -4.66 0.69 14.38
C THR A 118 -5.32 0.55 13.01
N THR A 119 -6.34 1.36 12.75
CA THR A 119 -6.93 1.48 11.42
C THR A 119 -6.56 2.85 10.85
N VAL A 120 -5.78 2.85 9.77
CA VAL A 120 -5.45 4.07 9.04
C VAL A 120 -6.48 4.32 7.94
N ARG A 121 -6.90 5.57 7.81
CA ARG A 121 -7.79 6.03 6.75
C ARG A 121 -6.99 6.80 5.72
N VAL A 122 -7.09 6.40 4.45
CA VAL A 122 -6.45 7.08 3.32
C VAL A 122 -7.55 7.57 2.37
N PRO A 123 -7.88 8.87 2.36
CA PRO A 123 -8.73 9.46 1.33
C PRO A 123 -8.17 9.17 -0.07
N LEU A 124 -9.04 8.80 -1.03
CA LEU A 124 -8.56 8.56 -2.40
C LEU A 124 -8.03 9.85 -3.06
N ASN A 125 -8.51 11.01 -2.62
CA ASN A 125 -8.02 12.32 -3.09
C ASN A 125 -6.64 12.70 -2.53
N ASP A 126 -6.10 11.97 -1.55
CA ASP A 126 -4.74 12.17 -1.02
C ASP A 126 -3.71 11.37 -1.83
N LEU A 127 -4.15 10.55 -2.78
CA LEU A 127 -3.28 9.74 -3.62
C LEU A 127 -2.61 10.61 -4.69
N THR A 128 -1.28 10.64 -4.69
CA THR A 128 -0.49 11.35 -5.70
C THR A 128 0.06 10.37 -6.74
N PRO A 129 0.00 10.68 -8.05
CA PRO A 129 0.66 9.86 -9.05
C PRO A 129 2.17 9.95 -8.87
N THR A 130 2.83 8.80 -8.92
CA THR A 130 4.27 8.67 -8.69
C THR A 130 4.92 7.76 -9.71
N PHE A 131 6.10 8.16 -10.19
CA PHE A 131 6.94 7.38 -11.09
C PHE A 131 8.37 7.37 -10.58
N ARG A 132 8.90 6.17 -10.27
CA ARG A 132 10.28 5.97 -9.80
C ARG A 132 10.69 6.92 -8.66
N GLY A 133 9.81 7.05 -7.65
CA GLY A 133 10.04 7.89 -6.47
C GLY A 133 9.77 9.38 -6.67
N ARG A 134 9.36 9.84 -7.85
CA ARG A 134 8.99 11.23 -8.12
C ARG A 134 7.48 11.38 -8.20
N GLU A 135 6.94 12.43 -7.58
CA GLU A 135 5.55 12.83 -7.80
C GLU A 135 5.38 13.40 -9.21
N LEU A 136 4.20 13.19 -9.77
CA LEU A 136 3.77 13.70 -11.06
C LEU A 136 2.57 14.64 -10.85
N GLU A 137 2.33 15.52 -11.81
CA GLU A 137 1.09 16.31 -11.84
C GLU A 137 -0.12 15.49 -12.34
N GLY A 138 0.14 14.38 -13.04
CA GLY A 138 -0.89 13.51 -13.58
C GLY A 138 -0.30 12.27 -14.25
N PRO A 139 -1.15 11.42 -14.85
CA PRO A 139 -2.62 11.50 -14.90
C PRO A 139 -3.30 11.39 -13.53
N ALA A 140 -4.55 11.83 -13.45
CA ALA A 140 -5.36 11.74 -12.22
C ALA A 140 -5.70 10.29 -11.86
N PHE A 141 -5.89 10.02 -10.57
CA PHE A 141 -6.28 8.70 -10.09
C PHE A 141 -7.69 8.35 -10.56
N ASP A 142 -7.82 7.21 -11.22
CA ASP A 142 -9.11 6.62 -11.60
C ASP A 142 -9.42 5.43 -10.67
N PRO A 143 -10.42 5.56 -9.77
CA PRO A 143 -10.75 4.52 -8.81
C PRO A 143 -11.38 3.28 -9.44
N SER A 144 -11.90 3.34 -10.68
CA SER A 144 -12.47 2.15 -11.35
C SER A 144 -11.41 1.22 -11.95
N GLU A 145 -10.18 1.71 -12.10
CA GLU A 145 -9.09 1.08 -12.88
C GLU A 145 -7.97 0.50 -12.02
N VAL A 146 -8.21 0.25 -10.73
CA VAL A 146 -7.18 -0.30 -9.84
C VAL A 146 -6.93 -1.77 -10.16
N THR A 147 -5.68 -2.09 -10.46
CA THR A 147 -5.24 -3.43 -10.87
C THR A 147 -4.32 -4.11 -9.86
N GLU A 148 -3.61 -3.34 -9.03
CA GLU A 148 -2.77 -3.89 -7.97
C GLU A 148 -2.75 -2.98 -6.74
N ILE A 149 -2.57 -3.57 -5.57
CA ILE A 149 -2.35 -2.89 -4.29
C ILE A 149 -0.98 -3.30 -3.76
N GLY A 150 -0.22 -2.36 -3.20
CA GLY A 150 1.09 -2.62 -2.62
C GLY A 150 1.42 -1.70 -1.45
N PHE A 151 2.46 -2.08 -0.71
CA PHE A 151 3.04 -1.27 0.35
C PHE A 151 4.50 -0.97 0.01
N LEU A 152 4.97 0.20 0.44
CA LEU A 152 6.37 0.60 0.27
C LEU A 152 6.86 1.30 1.55
N ILE A 153 8.09 1.04 1.92
CA ILE A 153 8.83 1.83 2.92
C ILE A 153 10.07 2.44 2.25
N ALA A 154 10.24 3.75 2.43
CA ALA A 154 11.36 4.54 1.93
C ALA A 154 11.54 5.78 2.81
N ASP A 155 11.52 5.58 4.13
CA ASP A 155 11.51 6.66 5.13
C ASP A 155 12.90 7.25 5.41
N LYS A 156 13.91 6.87 4.62
CA LYS A 156 15.32 7.29 4.74
C LYS A 156 15.92 6.99 6.12
N ARG A 157 15.44 5.93 6.76
CA ARG A 157 16.02 5.42 8.00
C ARG A 157 16.62 4.04 7.68
N ASP A 158 17.87 3.85 8.04
CA ASP A 158 18.51 2.54 8.02
C ASP A 158 17.92 1.66 9.13
N GLY A 159 17.87 0.35 8.93
CA GLY A 159 17.48 -0.59 9.98
C GLY A 159 16.27 -1.48 9.65
N PRO A 160 15.93 -2.37 10.60
CA PRO A 160 14.83 -3.31 10.45
C PRO A 160 13.49 -2.58 10.36
N PHE A 161 12.53 -3.23 9.70
CA PHE A 161 11.15 -2.77 9.68
C PHE A 161 10.13 -3.90 9.69
N GLN A 162 8.93 -3.56 10.14
CA GLN A 162 7.76 -4.43 10.13
C GLN A 162 6.47 -3.64 9.95
N LEU A 163 5.66 -4.10 8.99
CA LEU A 163 4.27 -3.75 8.83
C LEU A 163 3.44 -5.03 8.74
N LEU A 164 2.53 -5.22 9.68
CA LEU A 164 1.50 -6.25 9.62
C LEU A 164 0.21 -5.62 9.09
N VAL A 165 -0.48 -6.31 8.18
CA VAL A 165 -1.74 -5.86 7.59
C VAL A 165 -2.77 -6.97 7.72
N ASP A 166 -3.87 -6.66 8.40
CA ASP A 166 -4.98 -7.60 8.66
C ASP A 166 -6.01 -7.53 7.52
N TRP A 167 -6.41 -6.32 7.11
CA TRP A 167 -7.30 -6.17 5.95
C TRP A 167 -7.19 -4.79 5.32
N ILE A 168 -7.68 -4.72 4.08
CA ILE A 168 -7.87 -3.49 3.31
C ILE A 168 -9.33 -3.44 2.88
N LYS A 169 -10.00 -2.31 3.15
CA LYS A 169 -11.40 -2.07 2.79
C LYS A 169 -11.54 -0.75 2.03
N GLY A 170 -12.42 -0.73 1.04
CA GLY A 170 -13.00 0.51 0.51
C GLY A 170 -14.12 0.99 1.43
N GLN A 171 -14.20 2.30 1.66
CA GLN A 171 -15.27 2.92 2.44
C GLN A 171 -15.96 4.00 1.62
N SER A 172 -17.29 3.90 1.51
CA SER A 172 -18.16 4.90 0.88
C SER A 172 -18.68 5.94 1.88
N HIS A 173 -19.18 7.07 1.39
CA HIS A 173 -20.02 7.93 2.21
C HIS A 173 -21.34 7.22 2.56
N GLY A 174 -21.83 7.40 3.77
CA GLY A 174 -23.24 7.13 4.05
C GLY A 174 -24.10 8.04 3.17
N GLY A 175 -24.78 7.46 2.19
CA GLY A 175 -25.64 8.18 1.24
C GLY A 175 -26.71 9.01 1.94
N LYS A 176 -27.06 10.14 1.32
CA LYS A 176 -28.18 11.00 1.72
C LYS A 176 -29.52 10.30 1.55
#